data_AF-A0A510TGY4-F1
#
_entry.id   AF-A0A510TGY4-F1
#
_cell.length_a   1.000
_cell.length_b   1.000
_cell.length_c   1.000
_cell.angle_alpha   90.00
_cell.angle_beta   90.00
_cell.angle_gamma   90.00
#
_symmetry.space_group_name_H-M   'P 1'
#
loop_
_entity.id
_entity.type
_entity.pdbx_description
1 polymer ?
#
loop_
_entity_poly.entity_id
_entity_poly.type
_entity_poly.pdbx_seq_one_letter_code
_entity_poly.pdbx_strand_id
1 'polypeptide(L)'
;MMKWTKKAGPAEPSEREPELSAYQRAMRNRLLAAPVVPAPEPWQPVFESTYGVAVGGLLGIGFATHPGSGHDLVMVVSSDGHGLFDAVTGDRIARDRDPAPEDSTPDAVADLSCPGLGPIAGSRVRIAGLFGGGMHTTTRDGWALEVVTPAWPNERVLLSRDGGLPHTGPHAEQWWHIFHSNYSTFRAAGFSPSGQTVAVATSSDLALWTRRPDDTVFGRAGA
;
A
#
# COMPACT_ATOMS: atom_id res chain seq x y z
N MET A 1 -40.09 -53.05 15.64
CA MET A 1 -40.09 -52.11 16.79
C MET A 1 -38.65 -51.75 17.12
N MET A 2 -38.44 -50.57 17.71
CA MET A 2 -37.17 -49.89 18.07
C MET A 2 -36.49 -49.09 16.93
N LYS A 3 -36.94 -47.85 16.75
CA LYS A 3 -36.11 -46.75 16.24
C LYS A 3 -35.63 -45.95 17.45
N TRP A 4 -34.32 -45.97 17.71
CA TRP A 4 -33.70 -45.12 18.72
C TRP A 4 -33.34 -43.78 18.05
N THR A 5 -34.11 -42.74 18.33
CA THR A 5 -33.73 -41.37 17.98
C THR A 5 -32.68 -40.89 18.99
N LYS A 6 -31.42 -40.79 18.55
CA LYS A 6 -30.39 -40.07 19.31
C LYS A 6 -30.79 -38.59 19.34
N LYS A 7 -31.27 -38.13 20.50
CA LYS A 7 -31.46 -36.72 20.82
C LYS A 7 -30.08 -36.06 20.73
N ALA A 8 -29.89 -35.12 19.80
CA ALA A 8 -28.72 -34.26 19.81
C ALA A 8 -28.69 -33.52 21.15
N GLY A 9 -27.59 -33.66 21.90
CA GLY A 9 -27.37 -32.92 23.13
C GLY A 9 -27.34 -31.41 22.85
N PRO A 10 -27.60 -30.57 23.87
CA PRO A 10 -27.49 -29.12 23.73
C PRO A 10 -26.08 -28.78 23.24
N ALA A 11 -25.99 -27.92 22.24
CA ALA A 11 -24.72 -27.40 21.72
C ALA A 11 -23.85 -26.91 22.89
N GLU A 12 -22.59 -27.33 22.89
CA GLU A 12 -21.61 -26.88 23.88
C GLU A 12 -21.53 -25.34 23.92
N PRO A 13 -21.17 -24.75 25.07
CA PRO A 13 -21.20 -23.31 25.24
C PRO A 13 -20.36 -22.64 24.16
N SER A 14 -20.94 -21.64 23.48
CA SER A 14 -20.23 -20.82 22.50
C SER A 14 -18.90 -20.37 23.11
N GLU A 15 -17.79 -20.72 22.46
CA GLU A 15 -16.48 -20.16 22.77
C GLU A 15 -16.66 -18.63 22.84
N ARG A 16 -16.58 -18.08 24.06
CA ARG A 16 -16.72 -16.64 24.24
C ARG A 16 -15.59 -15.99 23.45
N GLU A 17 -15.94 -15.05 22.57
CA GLU A 17 -14.93 -14.25 21.89
C GLU A 17 -13.94 -13.73 22.94
N PRO A 18 -12.62 -13.89 22.71
CA PRO A 18 -11.63 -13.46 23.68
C PRO A 18 -11.77 -11.95 23.92
N GLU A 19 -12.04 -11.57 25.17
CA GLU A 19 -12.17 -10.16 25.53
C GLU A 19 -10.83 -9.46 25.32
N LEU A 20 -10.87 -8.32 24.60
CA LEU A 20 -9.69 -7.47 24.45
C LEU A 20 -9.19 -7.01 25.82
N SER A 21 -7.88 -7.07 26.06
CA SER A 21 -7.28 -6.46 27.24
C SER A 21 -7.53 -4.95 27.29
N ALA A 22 -7.36 -4.34 28.47
CA ALA A 22 -7.47 -2.89 28.62
C ALA A 22 -6.52 -2.14 27.67
N TYR A 23 -5.30 -2.65 27.49
CA TYR A 23 -4.33 -2.12 26.54
C TYR A 23 -4.81 -2.21 25.08
N GLN A 24 -5.31 -3.38 24.65
CA GLN A 24 -5.83 -3.56 23.29
C GLN A 24 -7.03 -2.65 23.00
N ARG A 25 -7.95 -2.48 23.96
CA ARG A 25 -9.08 -1.53 23.81
C ARG A 25 -8.61 -0.09 23.71
N ALA A 26 -7.68 0.33 24.58
CA ALA A 26 -7.15 1.69 24.55
C ALA A 26 -6.43 1.97 23.22
N MET A 27 -5.61 1.04 22.74
CA MET A 27 -4.93 1.16 21.46
C MET A 27 -5.91 1.23 20.29
N ARG A 28 -6.89 0.31 20.24
CA ARG A 28 -7.94 0.30 19.22
C ARG A 28 -8.69 1.63 19.18
N ASN A 29 -9.13 2.13 20.34
CA ASN A 29 -9.86 3.40 20.42
C ASN A 29 -9.02 4.58 19.95
N ARG A 30 -7.73 4.61 20.31
CA ARG A 30 -6.79 5.64 19.87
C ARG A 30 -6.64 5.65 18.35
N LEU A 31 -6.44 4.47 17.75
CA LEU A 31 -6.33 4.31 16.29
C LEU A 31 -7.62 4.71 15.58
N LEU A 32 -8.79 4.33 16.11
CA LEU A 32 -10.09 4.68 15.52
C LEU A 32 -10.37 6.18 15.56
N ALA A 33 -9.98 6.85 16.65
CA ALA A 33 -10.18 8.28 16.84
C ALA A 33 -9.24 9.17 16.01
N ALA A 34 -8.15 8.63 15.46
CA ALA A 34 -7.20 9.38 14.64
C ALA A 34 -7.77 9.64 13.23
N PRO A 35 -8.07 10.91 12.85
CA PRO A 35 -8.50 11.24 11.50
C PRO A 35 -7.34 11.06 10.51
N VAL A 36 -7.65 10.95 9.22
CA VAL A 36 -6.62 11.04 8.18
C VAL A 36 -6.06 12.46 8.16
N VAL A 37 -4.75 12.60 8.09
CA VAL A 37 -4.03 13.87 7.97
C VAL A 37 -3.06 13.80 6.79
N PRO A 38 -2.64 14.94 6.21
CA PRO A 38 -1.57 14.95 5.22
C PRO A 38 -0.31 14.27 5.77
N ALA A 39 0.45 13.63 4.89
CA ALA A 39 1.79 13.19 5.24
C ALA A 39 2.64 14.42 5.64
N PRO A 40 3.47 14.33 6.69
CA PRO A 40 4.32 15.43 7.13
C PRO A 40 5.44 15.67 6.12
N GLU A 41 6.05 16.86 6.19
CA GLU A 41 7.33 17.09 5.53
C GLU A 41 8.35 15.99 5.89
N PRO A 42 9.15 15.49 4.92
CA PRO A 42 9.32 16.01 3.56
C PRO A 42 8.37 15.39 2.51
N TRP A 43 7.32 14.67 2.92
CA TRP A 43 6.47 13.91 2.01
C TRP A 43 5.42 14.78 1.34
N GLN A 44 5.39 14.75 0.02
CA GLN A 44 4.47 15.49 -0.82
C GLN A 44 3.62 14.52 -1.63
N PRO A 45 2.30 14.71 -1.72
CA PRO A 45 1.45 13.89 -2.58
C PRO A 45 1.84 14.10 -4.05
N VAL A 46 1.95 13.00 -4.79
CA VAL A 46 2.31 13.03 -6.23
C VAL A 46 1.09 13.34 -7.09
N PHE A 47 -0.10 12.93 -6.65
CA PHE A 47 -1.36 13.19 -7.34
C PHE A 47 -2.15 14.28 -6.63
N GLU A 48 -2.93 15.07 -7.38
CA GLU A 48 -3.80 16.11 -6.82
C GLU A 48 -4.92 15.53 -5.94
N SER A 49 -5.42 14.34 -6.30
CA SER A 49 -6.45 13.63 -5.54
C SER A 49 -5.87 13.03 -4.26
N THR A 50 -6.55 13.24 -3.13
CA THR A 50 -6.18 12.66 -1.82
C THR A 50 -6.15 11.13 -1.84
N TYR A 51 -6.94 10.50 -2.72
CA TYR A 51 -6.99 9.05 -2.87
C TYR A 51 -6.02 8.50 -3.92
N GLY A 52 -5.31 9.39 -4.62
CA GLY A 52 -4.41 9.04 -5.71
C GLY A 52 -5.10 8.96 -7.07
N VAL A 53 -4.48 8.23 -7.99
CA VAL A 53 -4.98 8.00 -9.36
C VAL A 53 -5.81 6.72 -9.43
N ALA A 54 -6.90 6.76 -10.18
CA ALA A 54 -7.75 5.60 -10.39
C ALA A 54 -7.05 4.53 -11.25
N VAL A 55 -7.01 3.31 -10.73
CA VAL A 55 -6.60 2.09 -11.44
C VAL A 55 -7.60 0.98 -11.11
N GLY A 56 -8.58 0.80 -11.98
CA GLY A 56 -9.62 -0.21 -11.80
C GLY A 56 -9.05 -1.64 -11.79
N GLY A 57 -9.45 -2.43 -10.80
CA GLY A 57 -9.05 -3.84 -10.70
C GLY A 57 -7.58 -4.03 -10.39
N LEU A 58 -6.96 -3.09 -9.66
CA LEU A 58 -5.57 -3.19 -9.23
C LEU A 58 -5.38 -4.44 -8.36
N LEU A 59 -4.41 -5.27 -8.76
CA LEU A 59 -4.04 -6.52 -8.12
C LEU A 59 -2.79 -6.35 -7.26
N GLY A 60 -1.82 -5.55 -7.69
CA GLY A 60 -0.63 -5.26 -6.90
C GLY A 60 0.26 -4.21 -7.56
N ILE A 61 1.30 -3.82 -6.83
CA ILE A 61 2.30 -2.84 -7.27
C ILE A 61 3.72 -3.30 -6.97
N GLY A 62 4.68 -2.79 -7.72
CA GLY A 62 6.10 -3.03 -7.49
C GLY A 62 6.96 -1.84 -7.91
N PHE A 63 8.13 -1.72 -7.30
CA PHE A 63 9.07 -0.63 -7.58
C PHE A 63 10.17 -1.06 -8.54
N ALA A 64 10.58 -0.13 -9.38
CA ALA A 64 11.81 -0.20 -10.17
C ALA A 64 12.51 1.16 -10.14
N THR A 65 13.70 1.24 -10.73
CA THR A 65 14.44 2.50 -10.86
C THR A 65 14.55 2.85 -12.33
N HIS A 66 14.20 4.08 -12.69
CA HIS A 66 14.35 4.57 -14.05
C HIS A 66 15.85 4.61 -14.41
N PRO A 67 16.31 3.95 -15.49
CA PRO A 67 17.75 3.82 -15.78
C PRO A 67 18.43 5.14 -16.14
N GLY A 68 17.67 6.10 -16.70
CA GLY A 68 18.16 7.45 -17.01
C GLY A 68 18.17 8.41 -15.81
N SER A 69 16.99 8.76 -15.27
CA SER A 69 16.84 9.74 -14.18
C SER A 69 17.14 9.21 -12.78
N GLY A 70 17.14 7.88 -12.57
CA GLY A 70 17.22 7.31 -11.23
C GLY A 70 15.99 7.59 -10.36
N HIS A 71 14.86 7.99 -10.97
CA HIS A 71 13.57 8.11 -10.29
C HIS A 71 13.05 6.74 -9.88
N ASP A 72 12.28 6.69 -8.79
CA ASP A 72 11.48 5.52 -8.49
C ASP A 72 10.35 5.43 -9.53
N LEU A 73 10.17 4.24 -10.09
CA LEU A 73 9.03 3.91 -10.93
C LEU A 73 8.12 2.94 -10.18
N VAL A 74 6.81 3.10 -10.35
CA VAL A 74 5.81 2.19 -9.80
C VAL A 74 5.13 1.46 -10.94
N MET A 75 5.38 0.16 -11.02
CA MET A 75 4.62 -0.73 -11.88
C MET A 75 3.33 -1.13 -11.17
N VAL A 76 2.22 -1.06 -11.89
CA VAL A 76 0.90 -1.46 -11.43
C VAL A 76 0.42 -2.63 -12.26
N VAL A 77 0.01 -3.71 -11.60
CA VAL A 77 -0.64 -4.86 -12.22
C VAL A 77 -2.13 -4.78 -11.90
N SER A 78 -2.96 -4.75 -12.94
CA SER A 78 -4.43 -4.69 -12.83
C SER A 78 -5.08 -5.73 -13.73
N SER A 79 -6.37 -6.00 -13.50
CA SER A 79 -7.16 -6.88 -14.38
C SER A 79 -7.33 -6.35 -15.81
N ASP A 80 -7.06 -5.05 -16.04
CA ASP A 80 -7.11 -4.40 -17.36
C ASP A 80 -5.70 -4.26 -17.98
N GLY A 81 -4.72 -5.02 -17.49
CA GLY A 81 -3.31 -4.97 -17.92
C GLY A 81 -2.40 -4.19 -16.98
N HIS A 82 -1.20 -3.85 -17.43
CA HIS A 82 -0.14 -3.27 -16.58
C HIS A 82 0.18 -1.81 -16.91
N GLY A 83 0.54 -1.01 -15.91
CA GLY A 83 0.92 0.40 -16.09
C GLY A 83 2.23 0.70 -15.39
N LEU A 84 2.98 1.68 -15.88
CA LEU A 84 4.20 2.16 -15.24
C LEU A 84 4.10 3.66 -15.03
N PHE A 85 4.31 4.09 -13.80
CA PHE A 85 4.24 5.48 -13.38
C PHE A 85 5.61 5.96 -12.92
N ASP A 86 5.97 7.20 -13.25
CA ASP A 86 7.05 7.92 -12.57
C ASP A 86 6.52 8.39 -11.20
N ALA A 87 7.17 7.96 -10.12
CA ALA A 87 6.69 8.23 -8.77
C ALA A 87 7.08 9.63 -8.25
N VAL A 88 7.83 10.40 -9.02
CA VAL A 88 8.12 11.81 -8.71
C VAL A 88 7.10 12.71 -9.40
N THR A 89 6.83 12.50 -10.69
CA THR A 89 5.93 13.38 -11.46
C THR A 89 4.47 12.91 -11.48
N GLY A 90 4.23 11.63 -11.21
CA GLY A 90 2.91 11.02 -11.34
C GLY A 90 2.53 10.62 -12.77
N ASP A 91 3.40 10.87 -13.75
CA ASP A 91 3.13 10.55 -15.15
C ASP A 91 3.04 9.05 -15.37
N ARG A 92 2.03 8.61 -16.12
CA ARG A 92 1.97 7.25 -16.63
C ARG A 92 2.81 7.14 -17.90
N ILE A 93 4.04 6.64 -17.74
CA ILE A 93 5.06 6.59 -18.80
C ILE A 93 4.97 5.35 -19.70
N ALA A 94 4.29 4.28 -19.27
CA ALA A 94 4.00 3.12 -20.12
C ALA A 94 2.69 2.42 -19.72
N ARG A 95 2.06 1.74 -20.67
CA ARG A 95 0.85 0.94 -20.47
C ARG A 95 0.86 -0.25 -21.41
N ASP A 96 0.59 -1.42 -20.86
CA ASP A 96 0.20 -2.62 -21.59
C ASP A 96 -1.24 -2.98 -21.20
N ARG A 97 -2.12 -3.21 -22.18
CA ARG A 97 -3.52 -3.56 -21.96
C ARG A 97 -3.79 -5.06 -22.07
N ASP A 98 -2.91 -5.78 -22.76
CA ASP A 98 -3.12 -7.19 -23.08
C ASP A 98 -1.79 -7.95 -22.92
N PRO A 99 -1.26 -7.99 -21.68
CA PRO A 99 -0.07 -8.78 -21.39
C PRO A 99 -0.33 -10.26 -21.71
N ALA A 100 0.72 -10.98 -22.10
CA ALA A 100 0.61 -12.41 -22.34
C ALA A 100 0.01 -13.13 -21.10
N PRO A 101 -0.79 -14.20 -21.29
CA PRO A 101 -1.46 -14.87 -20.17
C PRO A 101 -0.53 -15.28 -19.02
N GLU A 102 0.70 -15.72 -19.34
CA GLU A 102 1.74 -16.10 -18.39
C GLU A 102 2.38 -14.93 -17.62
N ASP A 103 2.23 -13.70 -18.14
CA ASP A 103 2.78 -12.48 -17.55
C ASP A 103 1.69 -11.60 -16.92
N SER A 104 0.41 -11.87 -17.20
CA SER A 104 -0.75 -11.10 -16.77
C SER A 104 -0.83 -10.88 -15.26
N THR A 105 -0.43 -11.87 -14.46
CA THR A 105 -0.46 -11.84 -13.00
C THR A 105 0.85 -12.38 -12.41
N PRO A 106 1.26 -11.92 -11.21
CA PRO A 106 2.55 -12.29 -10.64
C PRO A 106 2.61 -13.73 -10.12
N ASP A 107 1.48 -14.39 -9.88
CA ASP A 107 1.40 -15.75 -9.31
C ASP A 107 1.78 -16.87 -10.28
N ALA A 108 1.99 -16.55 -11.56
CA ALA A 108 2.54 -17.48 -12.54
C ALA A 108 4.01 -17.86 -12.26
N VAL A 109 4.72 -17.07 -11.46
CA VAL A 109 6.13 -17.29 -11.11
C VAL A 109 6.37 -17.25 -9.60
N ALA A 110 7.37 -18.02 -9.13
CA ALA A 110 7.61 -18.22 -7.70
C ALA A 110 8.03 -16.96 -6.94
N ASP A 111 8.62 -15.97 -7.61
CA ASP A 111 9.10 -14.73 -7.00
C ASP A 111 8.07 -13.59 -7.03
N LEU A 112 6.84 -13.88 -7.46
CA LEU A 112 5.72 -12.94 -7.55
C LEU A 112 6.07 -11.69 -8.38
N SER A 113 6.59 -11.89 -9.59
CA SER A 113 7.05 -10.80 -10.45
C SER A 113 6.34 -10.75 -11.81
N CYS A 114 6.30 -9.56 -12.42
CA CYS A 114 5.84 -9.35 -13.80
C CYS A 114 6.96 -8.71 -14.65
N PRO A 115 6.95 -8.85 -15.99
CA PRO A 115 7.89 -8.16 -16.87
C PRO A 115 7.76 -6.64 -16.77
N GLY A 116 8.90 -5.93 -16.75
CA GLY A 116 8.92 -4.48 -16.77
C GLY A 116 8.39 -3.89 -18.08
N LEU A 117 7.85 -2.67 -18.03
CA LEU A 117 7.36 -1.93 -19.19
C LEU A 117 8.30 -0.78 -19.57
N GLY A 118 8.22 -0.33 -20.83
CA GLY A 118 8.89 0.90 -21.28
C GLY A 118 10.39 0.93 -20.93
N PRO A 119 10.87 1.93 -20.15
CA PRO A 119 12.30 2.09 -19.85
C PRO A 119 12.90 0.97 -18.98
N ILE A 120 12.07 0.14 -18.36
CA ILE A 120 12.51 -1.03 -17.58
C ILE A 120 12.18 -2.36 -18.27
N ALA A 121 11.83 -2.32 -19.56
CA ALA A 121 11.65 -3.52 -20.36
C ALA A 121 12.92 -4.39 -20.34
N GLY A 122 12.74 -5.71 -20.28
CA GLY A 122 13.84 -6.67 -20.11
C GLY A 122 14.27 -6.90 -18.65
N SER A 123 13.68 -6.18 -17.69
CA SER A 123 13.78 -6.51 -16.26
C SER A 123 12.48 -7.14 -15.74
N ARG A 124 12.51 -7.68 -14.52
CA ARG A 124 11.32 -8.16 -13.80
C ARG A 124 11.08 -7.31 -12.57
N VAL A 125 9.82 -6.98 -12.31
CA VAL A 125 9.40 -6.20 -11.15
C VAL A 125 8.67 -7.12 -10.17
N ARG A 126 9.17 -7.21 -8.94
CA ARG A 126 8.50 -7.94 -7.86
C ARG A 126 7.27 -7.16 -7.40
N ILE A 127 6.14 -7.84 -7.33
CA ILE A 127 4.83 -7.27 -7.07
C ILE A 127 4.36 -7.65 -5.67
N ALA A 128 3.93 -6.66 -4.91
CA ALA A 128 3.22 -6.84 -3.65
C ALA A 128 1.74 -6.51 -3.85
N GLY A 129 0.84 -7.35 -3.35
CA GLY A 129 -0.60 -7.18 -3.54
C GLY A 129 -1.43 -8.41 -3.20
N LEU A 130 -2.47 -8.63 -3.99
CA LEU A 130 -3.45 -9.71 -3.85
C LEU A 130 -2.82 -11.11 -3.72
N PHE A 131 -1.73 -11.35 -4.45
CA PHE A 131 -1.04 -12.64 -4.48
C PHE A 131 0.07 -12.78 -3.42
N GLY A 132 0.19 -11.81 -2.51
CA GLY A 132 1.23 -11.76 -1.49
C GLY A 132 2.35 -10.79 -1.85
N GLY A 133 3.58 -11.12 -1.43
CA GLY A 133 4.73 -10.22 -1.53
C GLY A 133 4.81 -9.23 -0.36
N GLY A 134 5.81 -8.33 -0.42
CA GLY A 134 6.03 -7.33 0.62
C GLY A 134 6.81 -6.14 0.10
N MET A 135 6.53 -4.98 0.68
CA MET A 135 7.27 -3.73 0.43
C MET A 135 8.15 -3.37 1.63
N HIS A 136 9.09 -2.45 1.44
CA HIS A 136 9.88 -1.95 2.55
C HIS A 136 8.99 -1.19 3.53
N THR A 137 9.07 -1.53 4.81
CA THR A 137 8.31 -0.87 5.88
C THR A 137 9.14 0.15 6.65
N THR A 138 10.44 0.26 6.35
CA THR A 138 11.34 1.22 6.97
C THR A 138 12.31 1.81 5.96
N THR A 139 12.82 3.00 6.26
CA THR A 139 13.88 3.68 5.49
C THR A 139 15.13 3.84 6.34
N ARG A 140 16.29 4.04 5.69
CA ARG A 140 17.57 4.22 6.38
C ARG A 140 17.59 5.42 7.33
N ASP A 141 16.83 6.46 7.02
CA ASP A 141 16.78 7.71 7.77
C ASP A 141 15.66 7.75 8.83
N GLY A 142 15.12 6.59 9.19
CA GLY A 142 14.31 6.41 10.39
C GLY A 142 12.79 6.49 10.18
N TRP A 143 12.31 6.62 8.94
CA TRP A 143 10.87 6.49 8.67
C TRP A 143 10.41 5.05 8.77
N ALA A 144 9.22 4.85 9.34
CA ALA A 144 8.53 3.57 9.40
C ALA A 144 7.09 3.69 8.89
N LEU A 145 6.61 2.63 8.26
CA LEU A 145 5.26 2.52 7.74
C LEU A 145 4.61 1.26 8.29
N GLU A 146 3.40 1.42 8.82
CA GLU A 146 2.61 0.35 9.39
C GLU A 146 1.21 0.34 8.81
N VAL A 147 0.68 -0.87 8.62
CA VAL A 147 -0.70 -1.08 8.18
C VAL A 147 -1.44 -1.74 9.33
N VAL A 148 -2.46 -1.07 9.85
CA VAL A 148 -3.25 -1.55 10.98
C VAL A 148 -4.73 -1.63 10.62
N THR A 149 -5.44 -2.57 11.24
CA THR A 149 -6.85 -2.81 10.92
C THR A 149 -7.71 -2.79 12.21
N PRO A 150 -7.84 -1.64 12.89
CA PRO A 150 -8.54 -1.54 14.18
C PRO A 150 -10.06 -1.76 14.08
N ALA A 151 -10.62 -1.63 12.87
CA ALA A 151 -11.98 -2.00 12.53
C ALA A 151 -11.99 -2.70 11.18
N TRP A 152 -11.64 -3.99 11.20
CA TRP A 152 -11.66 -4.86 10.02
C TRP A 152 -12.99 -4.72 9.25
N PRO A 153 -12.96 -4.63 7.91
CA PRO A 153 -11.81 -4.79 7.00
C PRO A 153 -11.15 -3.46 6.57
N ASN A 154 -11.18 -2.42 7.40
CA ASN A 154 -10.69 -1.11 6.99
C ASN A 154 -9.25 -0.87 7.45
N GLU A 155 -8.29 -1.11 6.55
CA GLU A 155 -6.87 -0.84 6.79
C GLU A 155 -6.60 0.67 6.90
N ARG A 156 -5.68 1.01 7.79
CA ARG A 156 -5.12 2.35 7.97
C ARG A 156 -3.62 2.29 7.79
N VAL A 157 -3.10 3.17 6.96
CA VAL A 157 -1.66 3.31 6.73
C VAL A 157 -1.14 4.43 7.61
N LEU A 158 -0.20 4.07 8.46
CA LEU A 158 0.41 4.94 9.46
C LEU A 158 1.85 5.17 9.09
N LEU A 159 2.26 6.43 9.09
CA LEU A 159 3.63 6.85 8.91
C LEU A 159 4.17 7.35 10.25
N SER A 160 5.41 7.03 10.58
CA SER A 160 6.09 7.52 11.77
C SER A 160 7.58 7.70 11.52
N ARG A 161 8.27 8.38 12.43
CA ARG A 161 9.72 8.57 12.39
C ARG A 161 10.35 8.24 13.75
N ASP A 162 11.59 7.77 13.72
CA ASP A 162 12.45 7.54 14.89
C ASP A 162 12.00 6.42 15.84
N GLY A 163 11.35 5.39 15.28
CA GLY A 163 11.30 4.04 15.86
C GLY A 163 10.59 3.90 17.21
N GLY A 164 9.78 4.89 17.62
CA GLY A 164 8.93 4.77 18.80
C GLY A 164 7.86 3.69 18.61
N LEU A 165 7.38 3.10 19.71
CA LEU A 165 6.14 2.33 19.71
C LEU A 165 5.08 3.17 18.98
N PRO A 166 4.46 2.67 17.91
CA PRO A 166 3.90 3.48 16.82
C PRO A 166 2.77 4.44 17.21
N HIS A 167 2.32 4.45 18.47
CA HIS A 167 1.23 5.30 18.94
C HIS A 167 1.44 5.88 20.35
N THR A 168 2.65 5.90 20.92
CA THR A 168 2.85 6.44 22.30
C THR A 168 2.81 7.97 22.37
N GLY A 169 3.14 8.66 21.27
CA GLY A 169 3.12 10.12 21.18
C GLY A 169 1.92 10.73 20.44
N PRO A 170 1.83 12.06 20.38
CA PRO A 170 0.72 12.77 19.75
C PRO A 170 0.57 12.46 18.25
N HIS A 171 -0.68 12.26 17.83
CA HIS A 171 -1.07 12.11 16.42
C HIS A 171 -0.84 13.44 15.68
N ALA A 172 -0.40 13.36 14.43
CA ALA A 172 0.00 14.48 13.58
C ALA A 172 1.32 15.18 14.00
N GLU A 173 2.04 14.61 14.96
CA GLU A 173 3.34 15.12 15.43
C GLU A 173 4.44 14.06 15.41
N GLN A 174 4.14 12.84 15.89
CA GLN A 174 5.10 11.72 15.91
C GLN A 174 4.69 10.57 14.98
N TRP A 175 3.40 10.50 14.67
CA TRP A 175 2.83 9.55 13.74
C TRP A 175 1.61 10.15 13.06
N TRP A 176 1.36 9.73 11.82
CA TRP A 176 0.35 10.28 10.94
C TRP A 176 -0.46 9.14 10.33
N HIS A 177 -1.78 9.23 10.43
CA HIS A 177 -2.66 8.38 9.64
C HIS A 177 -2.80 9.00 8.24
N ILE A 178 -2.04 8.49 7.28
CA ILE A 178 -1.90 9.12 5.96
C ILE A 178 -2.87 8.56 4.91
N PHE A 179 -3.42 7.36 5.13
CA PHE A 179 -4.38 6.75 4.23
C PHE A 179 -5.34 5.82 4.97
N HIS A 180 -6.63 5.85 4.59
CA HIS A 180 -7.67 5.00 5.13
C HIS A 180 -8.38 4.24 4.00
N SER A 181 -8.23 2.92 3.98
CA SER A 181 -8.93 2.04 3.04
C SER A 181 -10.33 1.74 3.56
N ASN A 182 -11.33 2.56 3.19
CA ASN A 182 -12.71 2.42 3.68
C ASN A 182 -13.78 2.25 2.58
N TYR A 183 -13.38 2.25 1.30
CA TYR A 183 -14.28 2.02 0.16
C TYR A 183 -13.73 1.03 -0.86
N SER A 184 -12.42 0.75 -0.83
CA SER A 184 -11.73 -0.16 -1.75
C SER A 184 -10.84 -1.10 -0.94
N THR A 185 -10.70 -2.34 -1.40
CA THR A 185 -9.92 -3.35 -0.68
C THR A 185 -8.44 -3.01 -0.76
N PHE A 186 -7.75 -2.98 0.38
CA PHE A 186 -6.31 -2.78 0.44
C PHE A 186 -5.55 -3.85 -0.37
N ARG A 187 -4.43 -3.46 -0.99
CA ARG A 187 -3.55 -4.35 -1.75
C ARG A 187 -2.15 -4.36 -1.17
N ALA A 188 -1.53 -3.20 -1.06
CA ALA A 188 -0.16 -3.07 -0.56
C ALA A 188 0.11 -1.64 -0.09
N ALA A 189 1.08 -1.50 0.82
CA ALA A 189 1.68 -0.22 1.15
C ALA A 189 3.13 -0.41 1.55
N GLY A 190 3.95 0.60 1.27
CA GLY A 190 5.34 0.63 1.71
C GLY A 190 6.19 1.61 0.95
N PHE A 191 7.46 1.63 1.33
CA PHE A 191 8.48 2.45 0.69
C PHE A 191 9.05 1.75 -0.55
N SER A 192 9.43 2.57 -1.51
CA SER A 192 10.42 2.23 -2.53
C SER A 192 11.74 1.74 -1.91
N PRO A 193 12.55 0.93 -2.63
CA PRO A 193 13.88 0.53 -2.17
C PRO A 193 14.83 1.72 -1.90
N SER A 194 14.64 2.85 -2.58
CA SER A 194 15.40 4.08 -2.35
C SER A 194 14.98 4.80 -1.06
N GLY A 195 13.80 4.48 -0.53
CA GLY A 195 13.14 5.15 0.57
C GLY A 195 12.63 6.56 0.22
N GLN A 196 12.57 6.94 -1.06
CA GLN A 196 12.17 8.29 -1.49
C GLN A 196 10.69 8.41 -1.84
N THR A 197 10.04 7.26 -2.05
CA THR A 197 8.61 7.17 -2.36
C THR A 197 7.89 6.28 -1.35
N VAL A 198 6.72 6.69 -0.89
CA VAL A 198 5.68 5.86 -0.26
C VAL A 198 4.61 5.56 -1.29
N ALA A 199 4.20 4.30 -1.38
CA ALA A 199 3.04 3.89 -2.17
C ALA A 199 1.97 3.24 -1.29
N VAL A 200 0.71 3.50 -1.62
CA VAL A 200 -0.45 2.79 -1.10
C VAL A 200 -1.33 2.40 -2.29
N ALA A 201 -1.67 1.12 -2.38
CA ALA A 201 -2.51 0.58 -3.43
C ALA A 201 -3.74 -0.09 -2.84
N THR A 202 -4.90 0.21 -3.44
CA THR A 202 -6.17 -0.46 -3.19
C THR A 202 -6.61 -1.19 -4.46
N SER A 203 -7.76 -1.85 -4.45
CA SER A 203 -8.31 -2.49 -5.65
C SER A 203 -8.73 -1.53 -6.76
N SER A 204 -8.74 -0.22 -6.50
CA SER A 204 -9.21 0.81 -7.43
C SER A 204 -8.28 2.01 -7.57
N ASP A 205 -7.27 2.17 -6.71
CA ASP A 205 -6.48 3.40 -6.65
C ASP A 205 -5.02 3.13 -6.33
N LEU A 206 -4.17 4.02 -6.83
CA LEU A 206 -2.76 4.15 -6.45
C LEU A 206 -2.52 5.54 -5.88
N ALA A 207 -2.15 5.63 -4.61
CA ALA A 207 -1.68 6.85 -3.96
C ALA A 207 -0.16 6.79 -3.77
N LEU A 208 0.51 7.90 -4.08
CA LEU A 208 1.96 8.04 -3.96
C LEU A 208 2.31 9.33 -3.22
N TRP A 209 3.32 9.25 -2.37
CA TRP A 209 4.00 10.40 -1.79
C TRP A 209 5.48 10.31 -2.09
N THR A 210 6.08 11.43 -2.48
CA THR A 210 7.52 11.54 -2.74
C THR A 210 8.11 12.60 -1.83
N ARG A 211 9.37 12.41 -1.45
CA ARG A 211 10.17 13.45 -0.79
C ARG A 211 11.28 13.99 -1.68
N ARG A 212 11.29 13.59 -2.95
CA ARG A 212 12.13 14.24 -3.96
C ARG A 212 11.41 15.45 -4.51
N PRO A 213 12.11 16.58 -4.71
CA PRO A 213 11.57 17.68 -5.48
C PRO A 213 11.33 17.22 -6.92
N ASP A 214 10.26 17.72 -7.52
CA ASP A 214 10.05 17.63 -8.96
C ASP A 214 10.97 18.65 -9.65
N ASP A 215 12.02 18.16 -10.33
CA ASP A 215 12.98 18.99 -11.05
C ASP A 215 12.33 19.78 -12.20
N THR A 216 11.11 19.42 -12.64
CA THR A 216 10.40 20.15 -13.71
C THR A 216 9.87 21.52 -13.27
N VAL A 217 9.67 21.74 -11.97
CA VAL A 217 9.22 23.04 -11.43
C VAL A 217 10.33 24.10 -11.49
N PHE A 218 11.60 23.69 -11.37
CA PHE A 218 12.74 24.60 -11.43
C PHE A 218 13.14 25.00 -12.87
N GLY A 219 12.62 24.32 -13.89
CA GLY A 219 12.90 24.61 -15.30
C GLY A 219 12.05 25.71 -15.94
N ARG A 220 11.00 26.23 -15.26
CA ARG A 220 10.08 27.24 -15.82
C ARG A 220 10.35 28.69 -15.39
N ALA A 221 11.35 28.95 -14.54
CA ALA A 221 11.68 30.29 -14.04
C ALA A 221 12.90 30.94 -14.72
N GLY A 222 13.29 30.48 -15.91
CA GLY A 222 14.46 31.00 -16.62
C GLY A 222 14.32 30.93 -18.15
N ALA A 223 13.44 31.76 -18.71
CA ALA A 223 13.47 32.18 -20.11
C ALA A 223 12.87 33.59 -20.22
#